data_AF-A0A3B8WGQ3-F1
#
_entry.id   AF-A0A3B8WGQ3-F1
#
_cell.length_a   1.000
_cell.length_b   1.000
_cell.length_c   1.000
_cell.angle_alpha   90.00
_cell.angle_beta   90.00
_cell.angle_gamma   90.00
#
_symmetry.space_group_name_H-M   'P 1'
#
loop_
_entity.id
_entity.type
_entity.pdbx_description
1 polymer ?
#
loop_
_entity_poly.entity_id
_entity_poly.type
_entity_poly.pdbx_seq_one_letter_code
_entity_poly.pdbx_strand_id
1 'polypeptide(L)'
;YPFTTLVPNLGVVSVQAHQSFVIADIPGLIEGAAEGAGLGIRFLKHLVRTRLLLHLVDVAPYDGSSPADAVRAIAHELEKFSETLASRPRWLVLNKVDMVAEEDREAHCQAIVDELGWEGPVFRISALSGEGTKPLVQAVMRWIEEQAEQEADNPDFAEQEAARRRRMDEEARQKIEADRQARRAARNADDDDDFDDDDYDVEVEYAP
;
A
#
# COMPACT_ATOMS: atom_id res chain seq x y z
N TYR A 1 0.61 12.00 5.88
CA TYR A 1 -0.76 12.10 6.43
C TYR A 1 -0.80 11.22 7.68
N PRO A 2 -1.07 11.74 8.90
CA PRO A 2 -0.84 11.00 10.14
C PRO A 2 -2.12 10.44 10.80
N PHE A 3 -3.09 9.94 10.03
CA PHE A 3 -4.28 9.29 10.61
C PHE A 3 -4.74 8.11 9.74
N THR A 4 -4.93 6.93 10.34
CA THR A 4 -5.23 5.68 9.65
C THR A 4 -6.45 5.00 10.29
N THR A 5 -7.50 4.80 9.50
CA THR A 5 -8.68 4.01 9.89
C THR A 5 -8.40 2.51 9.73
N LEU A 6 -8.91 1.67 10.64
CA LEU A 6 -8.80 0.21 10.59
C LEU A 6 -9.45 -0.43 9.34
N VAL A 7 -10.26 0.35 8.61
CA VAL A 7 -10.92 -0.04 7.37
C VAL A 7 -10.18 0.65 6.21
N PRO A 8 -9.70 -0.10 5.19
CA PRO A 8 -9.11 0.50 4.01
C PRO A 8 -10.17 1.28 3.24
N ASN A 9 -9.82 2.49 2.81
CA ASN A 9 -10.66 3.27 1.92
C ASN A 9 -10.40 2.82 0.48
N LEU A 10 -11.40 2.18 -0.14
CA LEU A 10 -11.35 1.82 -1.56
C LEU A 10 -11.99 2.93 -2.39
N GLY A 11 -11.27 3.40 -3.39
CA GLY A 11 -11.74 4.36 -4.38
C GLY A 11 -11.73 3.74 -5.78
N VAL A 12 -12.76 4.03 -6.57
CA VAL A 12 -12.76 3.72 -8.00
C VAL A 12 -12.38 4.97 -8.75
N VAL A 13 -11.27 4.92 -9.49
CA VAL A 13 -10.79 6.04 -10.31
C VAL A 13 -11.21 5.80 -11.76
N SER A 14 -11.99 6.73 -12.31
CA SER A 14 -12.38 6.73 -13.73
C SER A 14 -11.45 7.64 -14.51
N VAL A 15 -10.74 7.08 -15.49
CA VAL A 15 -9.79 7.83 -16.33
C VAL A 15 -10.47 8.31 -17.60
N GLN A 16 -11.21 7.41 -18.26
CA GLN A 16 -11.99 7.65 -19.47
C GLN A 16 -13.20 6.70 -19.50
N ALA A 17 -14.07 6.84 -20.50
CA ALA A 17 -15.20 5.92 -20.69
C ALA A 17 -14.68 4.49 -20.83
N HIS A 18 -15.16 3.59 -19.97
CA HIS A 18 -14.75 2.17 -19.89
C HIS A 18 -13.32 1.90 -19.38
N GLN A 19 -12.58 2.91 -18.93
CA GLN A 19 -11.27 2.75 -18.31
C GLN A 19 -11.32 3.20 -16.84
N SER A 20 -11.28 2.22 -15.93
CA SER A 20 -11.25 2.48 -14.49
C SER A 20 -10.36 1.47 -13.76
N PHE A 21 -9.83 1.90 -12.62
CA PHE A 21 -9.09 1.04 -11.71
C PHE A 21 -9.47 1.35 -10.26
N VAL A 22 -9.16 0.40 -9.37
CA VAL A 22 -9.40 0.54 -7.94
C VAL A 22 -8.10 0.96 -7.27
N ILE A 23 -8.16 2.05 -6.49
CA ILE A 23 -7.11 2.42 -5.55
C ILE A 23 -7.57 2.05 -4.15
N ALA A 24 -6.67 1.53 -3.34
CA ALA A 24 -6.92 1.32 -1.93
C ALA A 24 -5.88 2.11 -1.15
N ASP A 25 -6.34 2.87 -0.16
CA ASP A 25 -5.44 3.43 0.83
C ASP A 25 -4.95 2.32 1.76
N ILE A 26 -3.64 2.31 2.03
CA ILE A 26 -2.99 1.34 2.92
C ILE A 26 -2.85 2.04 4.28
N PRO A 27 -3.82 1.87 5.20
CA PRO A 27 -3.66 2.38 6.55
C PRO A 27 -2.41 1.79 7.21
N GLY A 28 -1.68 2.60 7.97
CA GLY A 28 -0.74 2.09 8.97
C GLY A 28 0.59 1.57 8.44
N LEU A 29 1.33 2.37 7.68
CA LEU A 29 2.80 2.27 7.66
C LEU A 29 3.38 3.41 8.51
N ILE A 30 3.01 3.42 9.79
CA ILE A 30 3.57 4.30 10.81
C ILE A 30 3.89 3.43 12.04
N GLU A 31 4.89 3.85 12.82
CA GLU A 31 5.40 3.14 14.00
C GLU A 31 4.27 2.56 14.88
N GLY A 32 4.36 1.25 15.15
CA GLY A 32 3.36 0.50 15.94
C GLY A 32 2.33 -0.29 15.13
N ALA A 33 2.21 -0.05 13.82
CA ALA A 33 1.35 -0.85 12.94
C ALA A 33 1.90 -2.27 12.72
N ALA A 34 3.23 -2.42 12.71
CA ALA A 34 3.92 -3.71 12.65
C ALA A 34 3.80 -4.54 13.94
N GLU A 35 3.41 -3.92 15.06
CA GLU A 35 3.27 -4.57 16.38
C GLU A 35 1.86 -5.15 16.62
N GLY A 36 1.02 -5.23 15.58
CA GLY A 36 -0.26 -5.94 15.66
C GLY A 36 -1.46 -5.07 16.06
N ALA A 37 -1.34 -3.74 16.01
CA ALA A 37 -2.38 -2.78 16.39
C ALA A 37 -3.58 -2.67 15.40
N GLY A 38 -4.05 -3.79 14.86
CA GLY A 38 -5.38 -3.85 14.25
C GLY A 38 -5.45 -3.67 12.74
N LEU A 39 -4.35 -3.80 12.01
CA LEU A 39 -4.37 -4.07 10.57
C LEU A 39 -5.03 -5.44 10.33
N GLY A 40 -6.36 -5.45 10.34
CA GLY A 40 -7.14 -6.68 10.40
C GLY A 40 -6.77 -7.64 9.29
N ILE A 41 -6.90 -8.94 9.57
CA ILE A 41 -6.74 -10.06 8.62
C ILE A 41 -7.40 -9.80 7.25
N ARG A 42 -8.50 -9.06 7.25
CA ARG A 42 -9.21 -8.63 6.03
C ARG A 42 -8.38 -7.68 5.17
N PHE A 43 -7.65 -6.74 5.74
CA PHE A 43 -6.77 -5.82 5.02
C PHE A 43 -5.64 -6.55 4.29
N LEU A 44 -5.01 -7.51 4.96
CA LEU A 44 -3.95 -8.35 4.36
C LEU A 44 -4.41 -9.01 3.06
N LYS A 45 -5.63 -9.58 3.06
CA LYS A 45 -6.25 -10.19 1.87
C LYS A 45 -6.56 -9.21 0.71
N HIS A 46 -6.63 -7.90 0.97
CA HIS A 46 -6.82 -6.90 -0.09
C HIS A 46 -5.46 -6.42 -0.63
N LEU A 47 -4.49 -6.26 0.27
CA LEU A 47 -3.12 -5.88 -0.08
C LEU A 47 -2.47 -6.87 -1.07
N VAL A 48 -2.77 -8.17 -0.95
CA VAL A 48 -2.18 -9.20 -1.82
C VAL A 48 -2.53 -9.05 -3.31
N ARG A 49 -3.56 -8.25 -3.63
CA ARG A 49 -3.98 -7.98 -5.02
C ARG A 49 -3.37 -6.70 -5.59
N THR A 50 -2.59 -5.97 -4.81
CA THR A 50 -1.95 -4.73 -5.27
C THR A 50 -0.80 -5.07 -6.22
N ARG A 51 -0.81 -4.42 -7.40
CA ARG A 51 0.23 -4.60 -8.43
C ARG A 51 1.22 -3.46 -8.45
N LEU A 52 0.76 -2.26 -8.12
CA LEU A 52 1.51 -1.00 -8.10
C LEU A 52 1.33 -0.32 -6.75
N LEU A 53 2.43 0.20 -6.20
CA LEU A 53 2.42 1.00 -4.98
C LEU A 53 2.67 2.47 -5.33
N LEU A 54 1.85 3.36 -4.79
CA LEU A 54 2.06 4.81 -4.87
C LEU A 54 2.55 5.31 -3.51
N HIS A 55 3.79 5.75 -3.46
CA HIS A 55 4.40 6.28 -2.24
C HIS A 55 4.16 7.78 -2.18
N LEU A 56 3.17 8.20 -1.40
CA LEU A 56 2.80 9.60 -1.26
C LEU A 56 3.67 10.29 -0.20
N VAL A 57 4.36 11.36 -0.57
CA VAL A 57 5.30 12.09 0.29
C VAL A 57 4.93 13.55 0.33
N ASP A 58 4.96 14.16 1.52
CA ASP A 58 4.75 15.60 1.66
C ASP A 58 6.07 16.35 1.40
N VAL A 59 6.09 17.27 0.43
CA VAL A 59 7.30 18.03 0.10
C VAL A 59 7.60 19.14 1.10
N ALA A 60 6.61 19.58 1.87
CA ALA A 60 6.74 20.69 2.82
C ALA A 60 5.99 20.36 4.12
N PRO A 61 6.48 19.38 4.89
CA PRO A 61 5.82 18.98 6.13
C PRO A 61 5.93 20.09 7.19
N TYR A 62 4.81 20.42 7.83
CA TYR A 62 4.73 21.51 8.80
C TYR A 62 5.51 21.28 10.10
N ASP A 63 5.83 20.02 10.41
CA ASP A 63 6.59 19.61 11.60
C ASP A 63 8.11 19.66 11.38
N GLY A 64 8.57 20.00 10.17
CA GLY A 64 9.98 20.05 9.81
C GLY A 64 10.64 18.67 9.67
N SER A 65 9.84 17.59 9.58
CA SER A 65 10.36 16.26 9.27
C SER A 65 11.02 16.21 7.90
N SER A 66 12.06 15.37 7.74
CA SER A 66 12.67 15.17 6.42
C SER A 66 11.75 14.30 5.56
N PRO A 67 11.33 14.77 4.37
CA PRO A 67 10.56 13.94 3.44
C PRO A 67 11.28 12.65 3.11
N ALA A 68 12.61 12.70 2.97
CA ALA A 68 13.42 11.53 2.62
C ALA A 68 13.43 10.48 3.74
N ASP A 69 13.50 10.92 5.00
CA ASP A 69 13.45 9.99 6.13
C ASP A 69 12.08 9.33 6.26
N ALA A 70 11.00 10.06 5.98
CA ALA A 70 9.66 9.49 5.94
C ALA A 70 9.55 8.38 4.88
N VAL A 71 10.13 8.57 3.69
CA VAL A 71 10.16 7.53 2.65
C VAL A 71 10.95 6.30 3.12
N ARG A 72 12.13 6.52 3.71
CA ARG A 72 13.00 5.42 4.19
C ARG A 72 12.31 4.64 5.30
N ALA A 73 11.64 5.32 6.24
CA ALA A 73 10.88 4.69 7.31
C ALA A 73 9.77 3.79 6.77
N ILE A 74 8.92 4.32 5.87
CA ILE A 74 7.84 3.54 5.25
C ILE A 74 8.38 2.38 4.42
N ALA A 75 9.48 2.59 3.68
CA ALA A 75 10.12 1.52 2.91
C ALA A 75 10.60 0.37 3.82
N HIS A 76 11.22 0.71 4.95
CA HIS A 76 11.69 -0.27 5.93
C HIS A 76 10.54 -1.01 6.62
N GLU A 77 9.45 -0.32 6.92
CA GLU A 77 8.24 -0.96 7.45
C GLU A 77 7.60 -1.90 6.45
N LEU A 78 7.56 -1.51 5.17
CA LEU A 78 7.04 -2.34 4.09
C LEU A 78 7.86 -3.63 3.94
N GLU A 79 9.19 -3.55 4.05
CA GLU A 79 10.09 -4.71 4.02
C GLU A 79 9.86 -5.65 5.21
N LYS A 80 9.74 -5.10 6.43
CA LYS A 80 9.38 -5.88 7.63
C LYS A 80 8.00 -6.53 7.49
N PHE A 81 7.10 -5.85 6.78
CA PHE A 81 5.74 -6.31 6.60
C PHE A 81 5.63 -7.43 5.56
N SER A 82 6.25 -7.32 4.39
CA SER A 82 6.27 -8.38 3.38
C SER A 82 7.36 -8.07 2.37
N GLU A 83 8.34 -8.96 2.27
CA GLU A 83 9.41 -8.85 1.29
C GLU A 83 8.84 -8.88 -0.13
N THR A 84 7.84 -9.74 -0.37
CA THR A 84 7.16 -9.82 -1.66
C THR A 84 6.43 -8.52 -2.00
N LEU A 85 5.78 -7.86 -1.03
CA LEU A 85 5.11 -6.57 -1.24
C LEU A 85 6.13 -5.43 -1.45
N ALA A 86 7.23 -5.43 -0.70
CA ALA A 86 8.31 -4.45 -0.87
C ALA A 86 8.97 -4.53 -2.25
N SER A 87 9.00 -5.73 -2.85
CA SER A 87 9.50 -5.95 -4.21
C SER A 87 8.58 -5.41 -5.32
N ARG A 88 7.37 -4.96 -5.00
CA ARG A 88 6.42 -4.44 -6.01
C ARG A 88 6.94 -3.13 -6.61
N PRO A 89 6.64 -2.88 -7.89
CA PRO A 89 6.87 -1.58 -8.50
C PRO A 89 6.26 -0.47 -7.66
N ARG A 90 7.07 0.56 -7.40
CA ARG A 90 6.70 1.67 -6.52
C ARG A 90 6.98 2.98 -7.21
N TRP A 91 6.00 3.87 -7.24
CA TRP A 91 6.14 5.21 -7.80
C TRP A 91 6.19 6.23 -6.66
N LEU A 92 7.08 7.21 -6.79
CA LEU A 92 7.17 8.30 -5.84
C LEU A 92 6.18 9.38 -6.24
N VAL A 93 5.35 9.82 -5.31
CA VAL A 93 4.34 10.86 -5.54
C VAL A 93 4.57 11.97 -4.52
N LEU A 94 5.25 13.02 -4.98
CA LEU A 94 5.50 14.24 -4.23
C LEU A 94 4.21 15.07 -4.19
N ASN A 95 3.59 15.15 -3.02
CA ASN A 95 2.34 15.86 -2.77
C ASN A 95 2.59 17.20 -2.07
N LYS A 96 1.60 18.09 -2.12
CA LYS A 96 1.61 19.46 -1.59
C LYS A 96 2.62 20.40 -2.24
N VAL A 97 2.85 20.24 -3.54
CA VAL A 97 3.74 21.15 -4.29
C VAL A 97 3.27 22.60 -4.28
N ASP A 98 1.99 22.85 -3.98
CA ASP A 98 1.41 24.18 -3.80
C ASP A 98 1.97 24.93 -2.57
N MET A 99 2.55 24.23 -1.60
CA MET A 99 3.22 24.83 -0.44
C MET A 99 4.61 25.39 -0.75
N VAL A 100 5.16 25.06 -1.93
CA VAL A 100 6.45 25.56 -2.39
C VAL A 100 6.22 26.61 -3.49
N ALA A 101 7.00 27.68 -3.45
CA ALA A 101 6.96 28.73 -4.46
C ALA A 101 7.27 28.14 -5.84
N GLU A 102 6.53 28.55 -6.88
CA GLU A 102 6.62 27.94 -8.22
C GLU A 102 8.04 27.92 -8.80
N GLU A 103 8.81 28.98 -8.53
CA GLU A 103 10.20 29.13 -8.93
C GLU A 103 11.16 28.12 -8.28
N ASP A 104 10.87 27.67 -7.06
CA ASP A 104 11.70 26.74 -6.29
C ASP A 104 11.21 25.29 -6.32
N ARG A 105 9.97 25.06 -6.80
CA ARG A 105 9.32 23.73 -6.79
C ARG A 105 10.19 22.65 -7.43
N GLU A 106 10.75 22.95 -8.59
CA GLU A 106 11.53 21.96 -9.34
C GLU A 106 12.82 21.59 -8.63
N ALA A 107 13.58 22.59 -8.19
CA ALA A 107 14.82 22.37 -7.45
C ALA A 107 14.58 21.63 -6.13
N HIS A 108 13.53 22.01 -5.39
CA HIS A 108 13.17 21.38 -4.11
C HIS A 108 12.76 19.91 -4.30
N CYS A 109 11.89 19.64 -5.27
CA CYS A 109 11.48 18.27 -5.58
C CYS A 109 12.66 17.41 -6.04
N GLN A 110 13.55 17.97 -6.87
CA GLN A 110 14.72 17.24 -7.36
C GLN A 110 15.69 16.91 -6.23
N ALA A 111 15.92 17.85 -5.29
CA ALA A 111 16.76 17.59 -4.13
C ALA A 111 16.26 16.40 -3.29
N ILE A 112 14.94 16.27 -3.10
CA ILE A 112 14.33 15.12 -2.40
C ILE A 112 14.58 13.82 -3.17
N VAL A 113 14.40 13.84 -4.50
CA VAL A 113 14.61 12.66 -5.35
C VAL A 113 16.08 12.22 -5.34
N ASP A 114 17.01 13.17 -5.42
CA ASP A 114 18.44 12.93 -5.40
C ASP A 114 18.90 12.39 -4.05
N GLU A 115 18.39 12.95 -2.95
CA GLU A 115 18.68 12.46 -1.59
C GLU A 115 18.18 11.02 -1.37
N LEU A 116 17.06 10.66 -2.02
CA LEU A 116 16.52 9.31 -1.99
C LEU A 116 17.24 8.35 -2.92
N GLY A 117 18.01 8.84 -3.90
CA GLY A 117 18.57 8.02 -4.97
C GLY A 117 17.49 7.26 -5.74
N TRP A 118 16.32 7.88 -5.94
CA TRP A 118 15.15 7.18 -6.47
C TRP A 118 15.24 6.97 -7.99
N GLU A 119 15.22 5.72 -8.43
CA GLU A 119 15.35 5.35 -9.86
C GLU A 119 14.00 5.13 -10.57
N GLY A 120 12.89 5.11 -9.81
CA GLY A 120 11.56 4.87 -10.36
C GLY A 120 10.84 6.13 -10.85
N PRO A 121 9.62 5.98 -11.39
CA PRO A 121 8.79 7.12 -11.79
C PRO A 121 8.49 8.05 -10.60
N VAL A 122 8.61 9.36 -10.85
CA VAL A 122 8.31 10.42 -9.88
C VAL A 122 7.20 11.32 -10.43
N PHE A 123 6.17 11.53 -9.64
CA PHE A 123 5.06 12.43 -9.94
C PHE A 123 5.00 13.55 -8.91
N ARG A 124 4.64 14.74 -9.38
CA ARG A 124 4.48 15.96 -8.58
C ARG A 124 3.02 16.34 -8.62
N ILE A 125 2.36 16.39 -7.47
CA ILE A 125 0.92 16.66 -7.39
C ILE A 125 0.60 17.64 -6.26
N SER A 126 -0.53 18.31 -6.40
CA SER A 126 -1.24 18.90 -5.27
C SER A 126 -2.61 18.27 -5.20
N ALA A 127 -2.82 17.44 -4.17
CA ALA A 127 -4.12 16.83 -3.93
C ALA A 127 -5.23 17.87 -3.65
N LEU A 128 -4.87 19.04 -3.11
CA LEU A 128 -5.83 20.11 -2.79
C LEU A 128 -6.30 20.88 -4.02
N SER A 129 -5.36 21.28 -4.90
CA SER A 129 -5.72 22.01 -6.13
C SER A 129 -6.09 21.08 -7.29
N GLY A 130 -5.75 19.79 -7.20
CA GLY A 130 -5.88 18.82 -8.27
C GLY A 130 -4.75 18.87 -9.30
N GLU A 131 -3.75 19.74 -9.12
CA GLU A 131 -2.59 19.85 -10.00
C GLU A 131 -1.81 18.53 -10.06
N GLY A 132 -1.39 18.12 -11.27
CA GLY A 132 -0.61 16.89 -11.48
C GLY A 132 -1.36 15.56 -11.32
N THR A 133 -2.56 15.57 -10.74
CA THR A 133 -3.34 14.33 -10.47
C THR A 133 -3.81 13.64 -11.75
N LYS A 134 -4.22 14.39 -12.78
CA LYS A 134 -4.65 13.84 -14.08
C LYS A 134 -3.53 13.08 -14.79
N PRO A 135 -2.33 13.67 -15.00
CA PRO A 135 -1.18 12.92 -15.53
C PRO A 135 -0.83 11.66 -14.75
N LEU A 136 -0.86 11.72 -13.40
CA LEU A 136 -0.60 10.57 -12.54
C LEU A 136 -1.60 9.43 -12.81
N VAL A 137 -2.90 9.73 -12.77
CA VAL A 137 -3.96 8.74 -13.01
C VAL A 137 -3.87 8.13 -14.40
N GLN A 138 -3.56 8.94 -15.42
CA GLN A 138 -3.36 8.44 -16.79
C GLN A 138 -2.12 7.54 -16.90
N ALA A 139 -1.03 7.88 -16.20
CA ALA A 139 0.15 7.03 -16.17
C ALA A 139 -0.14 5.69 -15.49
N VAL A 140 -0.85 5.69 -14.36
CA VAL A 140 -1.27 4.47 -13.66
C VAL A 140 -2.10 3.58 -14.58
N MET A 141 -3.07 4.15 -15.30
CA MET A 141 -3.90 3.38 -16.23
C MET A 141 -3.07 2.72 -17.33
N ARG A 142 -2.19 3.48 -17.99
CA ARG A 142 -1.31 2.93 -19.03
C ARG A 142 -0.44 1.80 -18.50
N TRP A 143 0.12 1.98 -17.31
CA TRP A 143 0.92 0.94 -16.67
C TRP A 143 0.09 -0.33 -16.41
N ILE A 144 -1.15 -0.20 -15.91
CA ILE A 144 -2.04 -1.35 -15.69
C ILE A 144 -2.33 -2.09 -17.00
N GLU A 145 -2.61 -1.35 -18.08
CA GLU A 145 -2.84 -1.92 -19.42
C GLU A 145 -1.61 -2.66 -19.94
N GLU A 146 -0.43 -2.02 -19.88
CA GLU A 146 0.85 -2.63 -20.28
C GLU A 146 1.15 -3.91 -19.50
N GLN A 147 0.87 -3.94 -18.19
CA GLN A 147 1.06 -5.15 -17.39
C GLN A 147 0.07 -6.27 -17.75
N ALA A 148 -1.17 -5.92 -18.10
CA ALA A 148 -2.16 -6.89 -18.55
C ALA A 148 -1.81 -7.47 -19.93
N GLU A 149 -1.31 -6.64 -20.85
CA GLU A 149 -0.80 -7.08 -22.15
C GLU A 149 0.42 -7.99 -21.99
N GLN A 150 1.39 -7.63 -21.15
CA GLN A 150 2.56 -8.48 -20.88
C GLN A 150 2.17 -9.84 -20.30
N GLU A 151 1.17 -9.89 -19.42
CA GLU A 151 0.65 -11.14 -18.85
C GLU A 151 -0.08 -12.00 -19.89
N ALA A 152 -0.73 -11.38 -20.89
CA ALA A 152 -1.39 -12.10 -21.97
C ALA A 152 -0.39 -12.64 -23.01
N ASP A 153 0.62 -11.85 -23.36
CA ASP A 153 1.52 -12.14 -24.49
C ASP A 153 2.78 -12.92 -24.07
N ASN A 154 3.17 -12.89 -22.79
CA ASN A 154 4.38 -13.53 -22.30
C ASN A 154 4.07 -14.57 -21.20
N PRO A 155 4.07 -15.88 -21.53
CA PRO A 155 3.84 -16.95 -20.56
C PRO A 155 4.79 -16.95 -19.36
N ASP A 156 6.07 -16.60 -19.57
CA ASP A 156 7.06 -16.56 -18.49
C ASP A 156 6.75 -15.43 -17.51
N PHE A 157 6.28 -14.29 -18.01
CA PHE A 157 5.86 -13.16 -17.18
C PHE A 157 4.59 -13.51 -16.38
N ALA A 158 3.62 -14.16 -17.01
CA ALA A 158 2.42 -14.63 -16.35
C ALA A 158 2.71 -15.64 -15.23
N GLU A 159 3.66 -16.57 -15.46
CA GLU A 159 4.08 -17.52 -14.44
C GLU A 159 4.79 -16.82 -13.26
N GLN A 160 5.66 -15.84 -13.54
CA GLN A 160 6.32 -15.04 -12.51
C GLN A 160 5.32 -14.26 -11.65
N GLU A 161 4.33 -13.62 -12.28
CA GLU A 161 3.30 -12.86 -11.56
C GLU A 161 2.39 -13.78 -10.74
N ALA A 162 2.01 -14.94 -11.29
CA ALA A 162 1.27 -15.96 -10.57
C ALA A 162 2.07 -16.53 -9.38
N ALA A 163 3.38 -16.77 -9.55
CA ALA A 163 4.25 -17.23 -8.48
C ALA A 163 4.41 -16.17 -7.39
N ARG A 164 4.57 -14.90 -7.76
CA ARG A 164 4.63 -13.77 -6.81
C ARG A 164 3.32 -13.67 -6.01
N ARG A 165 2.18 -13.79 -6.69
CA ARG A 165 0.86 -13.80 -6.05
C ARG A 165 0.71 -14.95 -5.04
N ARG A 166 1.16 -16.16 -5.38
CA ARG A 166 1.15 -17.31 -4.45
C ARG A 166 2.01 -17.05 -3.21
N ARG A 167 3.23 -16.54 -3.39
CA ARG A 167 4.12 -16.18 -2.25
C ARG A 167 3.47 -15.14 -1.34
N MET A 168 2.87 -14.11 -1.94
CA MET A 168 2.19 -13.06 -1.20
C MET A 168 0.97 -13.59 -0.42
N ASP A 169 0.20 -14.51 -1.01
CA ASP A 169 -0.91 -15.20 -0.33
C ASP A 169 -0.42 -16.09 0.83
N GLU A 170 0.73 -16.77 0.67
CA GLU A 170 1.36 -17.59 1.71
C GLU A 170 1.88 -16.75 2.88
N GLU A 171 2.62 -15.67 2.61
CA GLU A 171 3.10 -14.71 3.61
C GLU A 171 1.93 -14.11 4.40
N ALA A 172 0.87 -13.70 3.69
CA ALA A 172 -0.34 -13.19 4.34
C ALA A 172 -0.97 -14.24 5.26
N ARG A 173 -1.10 -15.50 4.82
CA ARG A 173 -1.64 -16.60 5.65
C ARG A 173 -0.79 -16.84 6.90
N GLN A 174 0.53 -16.89 6.77
CA GLN A 174 1.44 -17.09 7.90
C GLN A 174 1.32 -15.96 8.92
N LYS A 175 1.22 -14.71 8.47
CA LYS A 175 1.01 -13.55 9.36
C LYS A 175 -0.35 -13.56 10.04
N ILE A 176 -1.40 -13.94 9.32
CA ILE A 176 -2.75 -14.11 9.89
C ILE A 176 -2.73 -15.17 11.01
N GLU A 177 -2.06 -16.29 10.77
CA GLU A 177 -1.95 -17.37 11.75
C GLU A 177 -1.12 -16.93 12.97
N ALA A 178 0.01 -16.26 12.75
CA ALA A 178 0.84 -15.71 13.82
C ALA A 178 0.09 -14.68 14.70
N ASP A 179 -0.67 -13.76 14.10
CA ASP A 179 -1.50 -12.79 14.84
C ASP A 179 -2.61 -13.51 15.63
N ARG A 180 -3.25 -14.52 15.04
CA ARG A 180 -4.24 -15.34 15.76
C ARG A 180 -3.63 -16.06 16.95
N GLN A 181 -2.45 -16.67 16.78
CA GLN A 181 -1.74 -17.36 17.85
C GLN A 181 -1.29 -16.39 18.95
N ALA A 182 -0.76 -15.21 18.59
CA ALA A 182 -0.36 -14.18 19.54
C ALA A 182 -1.54 -13.67 20.37
N ARG A 183 -2.71 -13.42 19.74
CA ARG A 183 -3.94 -13.03 20.44
C ARG A 183 -4.46 -14.13 21.35
N ARG A 184 -4.38 -15.39 20.93
CA ARG A 184 -4.75 -16.55 21.77
C ARG A 184 -3.82 -16.68 22.98
N ALA A 185 -2.52 -16.51 22.78
CA ALA A 185 -1.54 -16.54 23.86
C ALA A 185 -1.73 -15.37 24.85
N ALA A 186 -2.06 -14.18 24.36
CA ALA A 186 -2.38 -13.03 25.21
C ALA A 186 -3.66 -13.23 26.02
N ARG A 187 -4.73 -13.80 25.41
CA ARG A 187 -5.97 -14.17 26.13
C ARG A 187 -5.75 -15.25 27.18
N ASN A 188 -4.99 -16.29 26.82
CA ASN A 188 -4.63 -17.37 27.75
C ASN A 188 -3.66 -16.93 28.88
N ALA A 189 -3.06 -15.74 28.78
CA ALA A 189 -2.22 -15.18 29.84
C ALA A 189 -3.00 -14.27 30.80
N ASP A 190 -4.19 -13.80 30.40
CA ASP A 190 -5.06 -12.91 31.20
C ASP A 190 -6.25 -13.63 31.85
N ASP A 191 -6.64 -14.83 31.39
CA ASP A 191 -7.71 -15.64 32.01
C ASP A 191 -7.19 -17.01 32.48
N ASP A 192 -7.01 -17.13 33.79
CA ASP A 192 -6.99 -18.37 34.57
C ASP A 192 -8.44 -18.78 34.96
N ASP A 193 -9.45 -18.25 34.27
CA ASP A 193 -10.87 -18.57 34.49
C ASP A 193 -11.52 -19.09 33.20
N ASP A 194 -12.06 -20.31 33.30
CA ASP A 194 -12.89 -21.02 32.32
C ASP A 194 -13.83 -20.09 31.54
N PHE A 195 -13.88 -20.22 30.21
CA PHE A 195 -15.14 -20.50 29.49
C PHE A 195 -14.88 -20.85 28.01
N ASP A 196 -15.32 -22.06 27.66
CA ASP A 196 -15.51 -22.60 26.31
C ASP A 196 -16.57 -21.73 25.59
N ASP A 197 -16.24 -21.07 24.47
CA ASP A 197 -17.27 -20.42 23.62
C ASP A 197 -16.84 -20.33 22.14
N ASP A 198 -17.25 -21.38 21.44
CA ASP A 198 -17.87 -21.41 20.11
C ASP A 198 -17.22 -20.69 18.90
N ASP A 199 -16.67 -21.57 18.06
CA ASP A 199 -16.21 -21.40 16.69
C ASP A 199 -17.39 -21.03 15.76
N TYR A 200 -17.59 -19.74 15.47
CA TYR A 200 -18.48 -19.31 14.38
C TYR A 200 -17.73 -19.31 13.03
N ASP A 201 -17.49 -20.51 12.49
CA ASP A 201 -17.26 -20.69 11.06
C ASP A 201 -18.63 -20.65 10.37
N VAL A 202 -18.96 -19.51 9.74
CA VAL A 202 -20.18 -19.37 8.94
C VAL A 202 -19.97 -20.09 7.61
N GLU A 203 -20.42 -21.34 7.50
CA GLU A 203 -20.64 -22.01 6.22
C GLU A 203 -21.64 -21.21 5.39
N VAL A 204 -21.18 -20.59 4.30
CA VAL A 204 -22.07 -19.98 3.32
C VAL A 204 -22.52 -21.09 2.36
N GLU A 205 -23.67 -21.67 2.66
CA GLU A 205 -24.39 -22.56 1.75
C GLU A 205 -24.92 -21.73 0.56
N TYR A 206 -24.45 -22.03 -0.65
CA TYR A 206 -25.10 -21.53 -1.87
C TYR A 206 -26.31 -22.41 -2.16
N ALA A 207 -27.51 -21.86 -1.97
CA ALA A 207 -28.72 -22.46 -2.53
C ALA A 207 -28.74 -22.28 -4.06
N PRO A 208 -29.22 -23.29 -4.82
CA PRO A 208 -29.13 -23.36 -6.28
C PRO A 208 -30.01 -22.35 -7.04
#